data_AF-A0A2L0LPU7-F1
#
_entry.id   AF-A0A2L0LPU7-F1
#
_cell.length_a   1.000
_cell.length_b   1.000
_cell.length_c   1.000
_cell.angle_alpha   90.00
_cell.angle_beta   90.00
_cell.angle_gamma   90.00
#
_symmetry.space_group_name_H-M   'P 1'
#
loop_
_entity.id
_entity.type
_entity.pdbx_description
1 polymer ?
#
loop_
_entity_poly.entity_id
_entity_poly.type
_entity_poly.pdbx_seq_one_letter_code
_entity_poly.pdbx_strand_id
1 'polypeptide(L)'
;MARRKKIDLDRLGLELLASTIEGTQQRYADAKAEGYPVDAATISASVSLLKLLETTKAAREIDTAAELEKLREQFKRPPASQPASPALPTQNKPDDREALLAAYGLSDPTT
;
A
#
# COMPACT_ATOMS: atom_id res chain seq x y z
N MET A 1 -39.58 6.08 -6.52
CA MET A 1 -38.32 5.71 -7.19
C MET A 1 -37.41 4.99 -6.19
N ALA A 2 -37.32 3.66 -6.25
CA ALA A 2 -36.45 2.90 -5.35
C ALA A 2 -34.97 3.13 -5.70
N ARG A 3 -34.17 3.56 -4.72
CA ARG A 3 -32.73 3.81 -4.88
C ARG A 3 -32.03 2.48 -5.22
N ARG A 4 -31.47 2.34 -6.43
CA ARG A 4 -30.68 1.16 -6.81
C ARG A 4 -29.54 0.98 -5.80
N LYS A 5 -29.46 -0.21 -5.17
CA LYS A 5 -28.32 -0.57 -4.32
C LYS A 5 -27.05 -0.46 -5.17
N LYS A 6 -26.03 0.23 -4.65
CA LYS A 6 -24.70 0.21 -5.27
C LYS A 6 -24.20 -1.23 -5.22
N ILE A 7 -23.97 -1.81 -6.39
CA ILE A 7 -23.40 -3.14 -6.53
C ILE A 7 -21.89 -2.97 -6.44
N ASP A 8 -21.27 -3.74 -5.56
CA ASP A 8 -19.81 -3.82 -5.45
C ASP A 8 -19.30 -4.81 -6.50
N LEU A 9 -18.86 -4.27 -7.63
CA LEU A 9 -18.40 -5.05 -8.78
C LEU A 9 -17.08 -5.77 -8.50
N ASP A 10 -16.22 -5.19 -7.67
CA ASP A 10 -14.91 -5.77 -7.36
C ASP A 10 -15.07 -7.03 -6.53
N ARG A 11 -15.94 -6.97 -5.51
CA ARG A 11 -16.27 -8.14 -4.70
C ARG A 11 -16.90 -9.26 -5.54
N LEU A 12 -17.89 -8.93 -6.37
CA LEU A 12 -18.54 -9.92 -7.24
C LEU A 12 -17.57 -10.53 -8.26
N GLY A 13 -16.65 -9.72 -8.78
CA GLY A 13 -15.59 -10.20 -9.67
C GLY A 13 -14.67 -11.21 -9.00
N LEU A 14 -14.27 -10.96 -7.75
CA LEU A 14 -13.45 -11.89 -6.97
C LEU A 14 -14.21 -13.19 -6.63
N GLU A 15 -15.48 -13.11 -6.24
CA GLU A 15 -16.32 -14.28 -5.97
C GLU A 15 -16.53 -15.14 -7.23
N LEU A 16 -16.76 -14.49 -8.38
CA LEU A 16 -16.86 -15.20 -9.67
C LEU A 16 -15.54 -15.86 -10.06
N LEU A 17 -14.41 -15.18 -9.85
CA LEU A 17 -13.09 -15.73 -10.15
C LEU A 17 -12.79 -16.94 -9.26
N ALA A 18 -13.09 -16.86 -7.96
CA ALA A 18 -12.91 -17.96 -7.02
C ALA A 18 -13.74 -19.19 -7.42
N SER A 19 -15.03 -19.02 -7.71
CA SER A 19 -15.91 -20.11 -8.16
C SER A 19 -15.46 -20.72 -9.49
N THR A 20 -14.94 -19.91 -10.41
CA THR A 20 -14.39 -20.41 -11.68
C THR A 20 -13.14 -21.28 -11.45
N ILE A 21 -12.24 -20.86 -10.56
CA ILE A 21 -11.05 -21.65 -10.20
C ILE A 21 -11.48 -23.00 -9.60
N GLU A 22 -12.40 -22.99 -8.65
CA GLU A 22 -12.89 -24.22 -8.00
C GLU A 22 -13.53 -25.18 -9.02
N GLY A 23 -14.39 -24.66 -9.89
CA GLY A 23 -15.01 -25.48 -10.95
C GLY A 23 -14.00 -26.05 -11.94
N THR A 24 -12.97 -25.29 -12.32
CA THR A 24 -11.89 -25.83 -13.18
C THR A 24 -11.10 -26.92 -12.47
N GLN A 25 -10.76 -26.75 -11.18
CA GLN A 25 -10.03 -27.75 -10.42
C GLN A 25 -10.80 -29.07 -10.29
N GLN A 26 -12.11 -29.00 -10.03
CA GLN A 26 -12.97 -30.19 -10.00
C GLN A 26 -12.96 -30.92 -11.35
N ARG A 27 -13.15 -30.21 -12.46
CA ARG A 27 -13.09 -30.81 -13.80
C ARG A 27 -11.75 -31.47 -14.11
N TYR A 28 -10.64 -30.87 -13.67
CA TYR A 28 -9.32 -31.49 -13.81
C TYR A 28 -9.18 -32.77 -12.97
N ALA A 29 -9.73 -32.76 -11.75
CA ALA A 29 -9.73 -33.94 -10.88
C ALA A 29 -10.56 -35.08 -11.49
N ASP A 30 -11.75 -34.76 -12.01
CA ASP A 30 -12.65 -35.71 -12.65
C ASP A 30 -12.02 -36.30 -13.93
N ALA A 31 -11.46 -35.45 -14.79
CA ALA A 31 -10.75 -35.89 -16.01
C ALA A 31 -9.59 -36.84 -15.68
N LYS A 32 -8.85 -36.56 -14.60
CA LYS A 32 -7.75 -37.41 -14.13
C LYS A 32 -8.26 -38.74 -13.55
N ALA A 33 -9.38 -38.72 -12.83
CA ALA A 33 -9.95 -39.91 -12.20
C ALA A 33 -10.59 -40.85 -13.21
N GLU A 34 -11.31 -40.32 -14.19
CA GLU A 34 -12.03 -41.08 -15.20
C GLU A 34 -11.20 -41.37 -16.46
N GLY A 35 -10.02 -40.73 -16.59
CA GLY A 35 -9.08 -41.00 -17.68
C GLY A 35 -9.47 -40.40 -19.03
N TYR A 36 -10.37 -39.40 -19.04
CA TYR A 36 -10.74 -38.68 -20.25
C TYR A 36 -9.89 -37.41 -20.43
N PRO A 37 -9.66 -36.96 -21.69
CA PRO A 37 -8.92 -35.72 -21.95
C PRO A 37 -9.74 -34.50 -21.54
N VAL A 38 -9.06 -33.50 -20.98
CA VAL A 38 -9.70 -32.22 -20.59
C VAL A 38 -10.23 -31.51 -21.83
N ASP A 39 -11.46 -31.00 -21.74
CA ASP A 39 -12.15 -30.33 -22.84
C ASP A 39 -11.55 -28.95 -23.14
N ALA A 40 -11.63 -28.55 -24.40
CA ALA A 40 -11.11 -27.26 -24.87
C ALA A 40 -11.74 -26.07 -24.14
N ALA A 41 -12.99 -26.19 -23.69
CA ALA A 41 -13.65 -25.14 -22.93
C ALA A 41 -12.98 -24.92 -21.57
N THR A 42 -12.66 -25.99 -20.83
CA THR A 42 -11.94 -25.88 -19.54
C THR A 42 -10.54 -25.28 -19.74
N ILE A 43 -9.81 -25.71 -20.77
CA ILE A 43 -8.50 -25.14 -21.11
C ILE A 43 -8.62 -23.63 -21.43
N SER A 44 -9.63 -23.24 -22.22
CA SER A 44 -9.87 -21.83 -22.59
C SER A 44 -10.24 -20.96 -21.39
N ALA A 45 -11.00 -21.51 -20.43
CA ALA A 45 -11.33 -20.84 -19.18
C ALA A 45 -10.07 -20.60 -18.34
N SER A 46 -9.19 -21.61 -18.21
CA SER A 46 -7.92 -21.47 -17.48
C SER A 46 -6.98 -20.44 -18.11
N VAL A 47 -6.87 -20.41 -19.44
CA VAL A 47 -6.05 -19.39 -20.14
C VAL A 47 -6.64 -17.98 -19.95
N SER A 48 -7.96 -17.85 -19.98
CA SER A 48 -8.64 -16.57 -19.75
C SER A 48 -8.43 -16.06 -18.32
N LEU A 49 -8.51 -16.96 -17.32
CA LEU A 49 -8.18 -16.64 -15.93
C LEU A 49 -6.73 -16.18 -15.78
N LEU A 50 -5.78 -16.85 -16.44
CA LEU A 50 -4.37 -16.47 -16.40
C LEU A 50 -4.16 -15.05 -16.95
N LYS A 51 -4.79 -14.73 -18.10
CA LYS A 51 -4.74 -13.38 -18.68
C LYS A 51 -5.37 -12.31 -17.78
N LEU A 52 -6.46 -12.63 -17.09
CA LEU A 52 -7.06 -11.72 -16.12
C LEU A 52 -6.12 -11.45 -14.93
N LEU A 53 -5.38 -12.45 -14.46
CA LEU A 53 -4.38 -12.26 -13.41
C LEU A 53 -3.16 -11.45 -13.90
N GLU A 54 -2.71 -11.68 -15.13
CA GLU A 54 -1.62 -10.91 -15.73
C GLU A 54 -2.01 -9.43 -15.91
N THR A 55 -3.21 -9.16 -16.43
CA THR A 55 -3.70 -7.79 -16.63
C THR A 55 -3.91 -7.06 -15.32
N THR A 56 -4.45 -7.73 -14.29
CA THR A 56 -4.60 -7.12 -12.95
C THR A 56 -3.26 -6.84 -12.29
N LYS A 57 -2.26 -7.73 -12.44
CA LYS A 57 -0.90 -7.48 -11.97
C LYS A 57 -0.25 -6.29 -12.69
N ALA A 58 -0.36 -6.25 -14.02
CA ALA A 58 0.17 -5.16 -14.83
C ALA A 58 -0.48 -3.81 -14.48
N ALA A 59 -1.80 -3.79 -14.25
CA ALA A 59 -2.51 -2.59 -13.80
C ALA A 59 -1.97 -2.06 -12.46
N ARG A 60 -1.74 -2.95 -11.48
CA ARG A 60 -1.14 -2.57 -10.19
C ARG A 60 0.30 -2.06 -10.32
N GLU A 61 1.11 -2.65 -11.20
CA GLU A 61 2.46 -2.17 -11.49
C GLU A 61 2.45 -0.76 -12.11
N ILE A 62 1.48 -0.46 -12.98
CA ILE A 62 1.30 0.87 -13.56
C ILE A 62 0.87 1.89 -12.49
N ASP A 63 -0.09 1.54 -11.64
CA ASP A 63 -0.59 2.43 -10.57
C ASP A 63 0.53 2.76 -9.57
N THR A 64 1.31 1.76 -9.15
CA THR A 64 2.46 1.96 -8.25
C THR A 64 3.58 2.80 -8.89
N ALA A 65 3.84 2.64 -10.18
CA ALA A 65 4.79 3.49 -10.90
C ALA A 65 4.32 4.95 -10.97
N ALA A 66 3.03 5.18 -11.19
CA ALA A 66 2.43 6.51 -11.20
C ALA A 66 2.44 7.18 -9.81
N GLU A 67 2.22 6.42 -8.73
CA GLU A 67 2.34 6.91 -7.36
C GLU A 67 3.79 7.26 -6.98
N LEU A 68 4.76 6.44 -7.39
CA LEU A 68 6.18 6.73 -7.20
C LEU A 68 6.61 8.02 -7.90
N GLU A 69 6.11 8.25 -9.12
CA GLU A 69 6.44 9.48 -9.84
C GLU A 69 5.81 10.71 -9.17
N LYS A 70 4.57 10.61 -8.69
CA LYS A 70 3.96 11.68 -7.87
C LYS A 70 4.74 11.97 -6.60
N LEU A 71 5.25 10.95 -5.90
CA LEU A 71 6.07 11.12 -4.71
C LEU A 71 7.41 11.81 -5.03
N ARG A 72 8.03 11.45 -6.17
CA ARG A 72 9.24 12.12 -6.65
C ARG A 72 9.00 13.59 -6.99
N GLU A 73 7.88 13.91 -7.62
CA GLU A 73 7.49 15.30 -7.90
C GLU A 73 7.24 16.10 -6.63
N GLN A 74 6.56 15.51 -5.63
CA GLN A 74 6.35 16.14 -4.33
C GLN A 74 7.66 16.38 -3.58
N PHE A 75 8.61 15.45 -3.67
CA PHE A 75 9.93 15.59 -3.05
C PHE A 75 10.81 16.65 -3.75
N LYS A 76 10.72 16.76 -5.07
CA LYS A 76 11.42 17.78 -5.86
C LYS A 76 10.78 19.17 -5.71
N ARG A 77 9.56 19.27 -5.18
CA ARG A 77 8.90 20.54 -4.96
C ARG A 77 9.62 21.27 -3.82
N PRO A 78 10.15 22.48 -4.05
CA PRO A 78 10.73 23.25 -2.96
C PRO A 78 9.65 23.47 -1.88
N PRO A 79 10.01 23.43 -0.58
CA PRO A 79 9.04 23.65 0.48
C PRO A 79 8.38 25.01 0.23
N ALA A 80 7.06 25.01 0.09
CA ALA A 80 6.28 26.24 0.06
C ALA A 80 6.63 27.01 1.33
N SER A 81 7.33 28.13 1.17
CA SER A 81 7.71 29.11 2.19
C SER A 81 7.31 28.71 3.61
N GLN A 82 8.24 28.07 4.33
CA GLN A 82 8.05 27.78 5.75
C GLN A 82 7.69 29.08 6.48
N PRO A 83 6.65 29.11 7.34
CA PRO A 83 6.50 30.22 8.27
C PRO A 83 7.76 30.26 9.14
N ALA A 84 8.31 31.45 9.33
CA ALA A 84 9.57 31.69 10.03
C ALA A 84 9.71 30.83 11.29
N SER A 85 10.72 29.97 11.34
CA SER A 85 11.07 29.27 12.57
C SER A 85 11.40 30.32 13.63
N PRO A 86 10.79 30.26 14.84
CA PRO A 86 11.18 31.16 15.92
C PRO A 86 12.65 30.93 16.25
N ALA A 87 13.40 32.03 16.41
CA ALA A 87 14.80 31.99 16.76
C ALA A 87 15.01 31.15 18.03
N LEU A 88 15.99 30.25 18.00
CA LEU A 88 16.44 29.53 19.19
C LEU A 88 16.85 30.56 20.27
N PRO A 89 16.36 30.46 21.51
CA PRO A 89 16.73 31.39 22.56
C PRO A 89 18.23 31.24 22.86
N THR A 90 19.00 32.27 22.56
CA THR A 90 20.38 32.44 23.03
C THR A 90 20.35 32.85 24.51
N GLN A 91 20.02 31.91 25.39
CA GLN A 91 20.10 32.11 26.84
C GLN A 91 20.92 30.97 27.42
N ASN A 92 22.23 31.13 27.38
CA ASN A 92 23.15 30.53 28.33
C ASN A 92 24.34 31.48 28.41
N LYS A 93 24.13 32.61 29.09
CA LYS A 93 25.25 33.39 29.61
C LYS A 93 25.78 32.66 30.85
N PRO A 94 27.10 32.71 31.14
CA PRO A 94 27.71 31.93 32.21
C PRO A 94 27.10 32.19 33.60
N ASP A 95 26.53 33.37 33.83
CA ASP A 95 25.82 33.71 35.08
C ASP A 95 24.55 32.88 35.31
N ASP A 96 23.94 32.32 34.26
CA ASP A 96 22.75 31.46 34.36
C ASP A 96 23.10 29.99 34.67
N ARG A 97 24.36 29.57 34.47
CA ARG A 97 24.76 28.18 34.69
C ARG A 97 24.73 27.80 36.17
N GLU A 98 25.28 28.64 37.03
CA GLU A 98 25.28 28.39 38.48
C GLU A 98 23.86 28.41 39.06
N ALA A 99 23.02 29.35 38.59
CA ALA A 99 21.60 29.43 38.97
C ALA A 99 20.82 28.19 38.51
N LEU A 100 21.08 27.69 37.29
CA LEU A 100 20.49 26.45 36.79
C LEU A 100 20.95 25.23 37.60
N LEU A 101 22.24 25.11 37.88
CA LEU A 101 22.77 23.99 38.67
C LEU A 101 22.18 23.98 40.09
N ALA A 102 22.06 25.14 40.72
CA ALA A 102 21.40 25.29 42.02
C ALA A 102 19.92 24.87 41.99
N ALA A 103 19.18 25.20 40.93
CA ALA A 103 17.77 24.80 40.76
C ALA A 103 17.59 23.26 40.67
N TYR A 104 18.60 22.55 40.19
CA TYR A 104 18.63 21.08 40.11
C TYR A 104 19.40 20.41 41.26
N GLY A 105 19.83 21.18 42.28
CA GLY A 105 20.54 20.66 43.45
C GLY A 105 21.94 20.11 43.14
N LEU A 106 22.54 20.54 42.02
CA LEU A 106 23.86 20.13 41.56
C LEU A 106 24.86 21.25 41.85
N SER A 107 26.06 20.88 42.33
CA SER A 107 27.19 21.81 42.44
C SER A 107 28.13 21.63 41.24
N ASP A 108 28.66 22.73 40.70
CA ASP A 108 29.53 22.67 39.52
C ASP A 108 30.81 21.89 39.85
N PRO A 109 31.17 20.83 39.10
CA PRO A 109 32.25 19.91 39.48
C PRO A 109 33.67 20.46 39.25
N THR A 110 33.83 21.73 38.90
CA THR A 110 35.15 22.36 38.73
C THR A 110 35.54 23.15 39.98
N THR A 111 36.02 22.43 40.99
CA THR A 111 37.12 22.85 41.87
C THR A 111 38.07 21.68 42.06
#